data_AF-A0A6J4MF64-F1
#
_entry.id   AF-A0A6J4MF64-F1
#
_cell.length_a   1.000
_cell.length_b   1.000
_cell.length_c   1.000
_cell.angle_alpha   90.00
_cell.angle_beta   90.00
_cell.angle_gamma   90.00
#
_symmetry.space_group_name_H-M   'P 1'
#
loop_
_entity.id
_entity.type
_entity.pdbx_description
1 polymer ?
#
loop_
_entity_poly.entity_id
_entity_poly.type
_entity_poly.pdbx_seq_one_letter_code
_entity_poly.pdbx_strand_id
1 'polypeptide(L)' 'MTPPASAIAADSLAPAELDAVAARVRSLAREFGFQRCGITGIELHEDEAHLRDWLAQGLYGSMDWMARHGDLRARPGDL' A
#
# COMPACT_ATOMS: atom_id res chain seq x y z
N MET A 1 16.04 -6.42 25.11
CA MET A 1 14.78 -7.17 25.24
C MET A 1 14.08 -7.09 23.89
N THR A 2 14.41 -8.01 22.99
CA THR A 2 13.87 -8.05 21.62
C THR A 2 12.44 -8.58 21.72
N PRO A 3 11.40 -7.87 21.24
CA PRO A 3 10.07 -8.45 21.20
C PRO A 3 10.09 -9.64 20.24
N PRO A 4 9.48 -10.79 20.58
CA PRO A 4 9.32 -11.85 19.61
C PRO A 4 8.42 -11.34 18.49
N ALA A 5 8.94 -11.34 17.26
CA ALA A 5 8.11 -11.28 16.06
C ALA A 5 7.23 -12.53 16.08
N SER A 6 6.07 -12.43 16.73
CA SER A 6 5.03 -13.44 16.60
C SER A 6 4.63 -13.44 15.14
N ALA A 7 4.99 -14.52 14.45
CA ALA A 7 4.41 -14.84 13.16
C ALA A 7 2.90 -14.72 13.33
N ILE A 8 2.30 -13.77 12.63
CA ILE A 8 0.86 -13.59 12.59
C ILE A 8 0.39 -14.84 11.85
N ALA A 9 -0.03 -15.86 12.58
CA ALA A 9 -0.90 -16.87 12.02
C ALA A 9 -2.08 -16.07 11.46
N ALA A 10 -2.20 -16.00 10.14
CA ALA A 10 -3.30 -15.36 9.45
C ALA A 10 -4.55 -16.21 9.64
N ASP A 11 -4.95 -16.34 10.91
CA ASP A 11 -6.27 -16.78 11.29
C ASP A 11 -7.22 -15.61 10.97
N SER A 12 -8.42 -15.93 10.51
CA SER A 12 -9.35 -14.91 9.99
C SER A 12 -9.80 -14.00 11.15
N LEU A 13 -9.17 -12.83 11.27
CA LEU A 13 -9.54 -11.81 12.27
C LEU A 13 -11.01 -11.42 12.09
N ALA A 14 -11.74 -11.35 13.19
CA ALA A 14 -13.11 -10.86 13.17
C ALA A 14 -13.12 -9.37 12.77
N PRO A 15 -14.21 -8.86 12.17
CA PRO A 15 -14.30 -7.45 11.77
C PRO A 15 -13.97 -6.46 12.90
N ALA A 16 -14.40 -6.75 14.14
CA ALA A 16 -14.13 -5.90 15.30
C ALA A 16 -12.63 -5.85 15.66
N GLU A 17 -11.88 -6.92 15.40
CA GLU A 17 -10.43 -6.95 15.63
C GLU A 17 -9.69 -6.14 14.58
N LEU A 18 -10.13 -6.20 13.32
CA LEU A 18 -9.61 -5.34 12.25
C LEU A 18 -9.84 -3.86 12.54
N ASP A 19 -11.02 -3.50 13.07
CA ASP A 19 -11.32 -2.14 13.50
C ASP A 19 -10.39 -1.68 14.64
N ALA A 20 -10.11 -2.55 15.61
CA ALA A 20 -9.18 -2.27 16.70
C ALA A 20 -7.75 -2.06 16.19
N VAL A 21 -7.28 -2.89 15.25
CA VAL A 21 -5.97 -2.72 14.60
C VAL A 21 -5.92 -1.39 13.85
N ALA A 22 -6.94 -1.07 13.06
CA ALA A 22 -7.02 0.17 12.31
C ALA A 22 -7.00 1.41 13.25
N ALA A 23 -7.69 1.33 14.39
CA ALA A 23 -7.64 2.38 15.41
C ALA A 23 -6.25 2.53 16.03
N ARG A 24 -5.57 1.41 16.30
CA ARG A 24 -4.20 1.41 16.84
C ARG A 24 -3.21 2.05 15.87
N VAL A 25 -3.26 1.70 14.59
CA VAL A 25 -2.42 2.30 13.53
C VAL A 25 -2.63 3.82 13.47
N ARG A 26 -3.88 4.29 13.51
CA ARG A 26 -4.20 5.72 13.52
C ARG A 26 -3.74 6.45 14.78
N SER A 27 -3.66 5.77 15.93
CA SER A 27 -3.10 6.35 17.16
C SER A 27 -1.60 6.56 17.00
N LEU A 28 -0.89 5.51 16.58
CA LEU A 28 0.55 5.56 16.36
C LEU A 28 0.92 6.65 15.35
N ALA A 29 0.20 6.75 14.22
CA ALA A 29 0.45 7.81 13.24
C ALA A 29 0.37 9.22 13.85
N ARG A 30 -0.61 9.48 14.73
CA ARG A 30 -0.72 10.77 15.43
C ARG A 30 0.42 10.98 16.43
N GLU A 31 0.80 9.94 17.17
CA GLU A 31 1.92 9.98 18.12
C GLU A 31 3.25 10.30 17.42
N PHE A 32 3.45 9.81 16.20
CA PHE A 32 4.62 10.10 15.36
C PHE A 32 4.54 11.45 14.61
N GLY A 33 3.48 12.22 14.79
CA GLY A 33 3.33 13.55 14.18
C GLY A 33 2.82 13.55 12.73
N PHE A 34 2.29 12.43 12.21
CA PHE A 34 1.64 12.42 10.90
C PHE A 34 0.31 13.18 10.96
N GLN A 35 0.08 14.06 9.99
CA GLN A 35 -1.18 14.81 9.88
C GLN A 35 -2.37 13.95 9.43
N ARG A 36 -2.13 12.91 8.62
CA ARG A 36 -3.17 12.02 8.11
C ARG A 36 -2.66 10.58 8.04
N CYS A 37 -3.57 9.63 8.20
CA CYS A 37 -3.34 8.20 8.06
C CYS A 37 -4.54 7.58 7.34
N GLY A 38 -4.31 6.98 6.17
CA GLY A 38 -5.30 6.24 5.41
C GLY A 38 -4.95 4.75 5.38
N ILE A 39 -5.98 3.90 5.30
CA ILE A 39 -5.85 2.44 5.16
C ILE A 39 -6.68 2.06 3.94
N THR A 40 -6.09 1.29 3.02
CA THR A 40 -6.73 0.84 1.78
C THR A 40 -6.34 -0.60 1.50
N GLY A 41 -7.14 -1.29 0.68
CA GLY A 41 -6.79 -2.60 0.14
C GLY A 41 -5.68 -2.51 -0.91
N ILE A 42 -5.29 -3.68 -1.43
CA ILE A 42 -4.26 -3.84 -2.46
C ILE A 42 -4.82 -4.16 -3.85
N GLU A 43 -6.15 -4.05 -4.00
CA GLU A 43 -6.84 -4.29 -5.27
C GLU A 43 -6.59 -3.12 -6.22
N LEU A 44 -5.56 -3.24 -7.06
CA LEU A 44 -5.05 -2.16 -7.91
C LEU A 44 -5.25 -2.42 -9.42
N HIS A 45 -6.04 -3.42 -9.81
CA HIS A 45 -6.15 -3.85 -11.21
C HIS A 45 -6.62 -2.74 -12.17
N GLU A 46 -7.63 -1.97 -11.77
CA GLU A 46 -8.15 -0.85 -12.58
C GLU A 46 -7.13 0.28 -12.69
N ASP A 47 -6.45 0.59 -11.58
CA ASP A 47 -5.39 1.61 -11.54
C ASP A 47 -4.17 1.20 -12.39
N GLU A 48 -3.82 -0.09 -12.41
CA GLU A 48 -2.76 -0.65 -13.26
C GLU A 48 -3.09 -0.47 -14.74
N ALA A 49 -4.35 -0.70 -15.13
CA ALA A 49 -4.81 -0.49 -16.50
C ALA A 49 -4.73 0.99 -16.91
N HIS A 50 -5.19 1.91 -16.05
CA HIS A 50 -5.07 3.35 -16.29
C HIS A 50 -3.62 3.80 -16.38
N LEU A 51 -2.74 3.28 -15.52
CA LEU A 51 -1.30 3.58 -15.57
C LEU A 51 -0.69 3.13 -16.91
N ARG A 52 -1.03 1.94 -17.39
CA ARG A 52 -0.55 1.43 -18.68
C ARG A 52 -0.98 2.28 -19.86
N ASP A 53 -2.25 2.69 -19.90
CA ASP A 53 -2.76 3.57 -20.95
C ASP A 53 -2.04 4.92 -20.94
N TRP A 54 -1.88 5.52 -19.75
CA TRP A 54 -1.15 6.77 -19.58
C TRP A 54 0.32 6.68 -20.02
N LEU A 55 1.00 5.56 -19.72
CA LEU A 55 2.36 5.30 -20.18
C LEU A 55 2.43 5.10 -21.70
N ALA A 56 1.48 4.37 -22.29
CA ALA A 56 1.41 4.15 -23.74
C ALA A 56 1.20 5.46 -24.53
N GLN A 57 0.51 6.42 -23.93
CA GLN A 57 0.34 7.77 -24.50
C GLN A 57 1.57 8.67 -24.35
N GLY A 58 2.66 8.19 -23.74
CA GLY A 58 3.89 8.97 -23.57
C GLY A 58 3.76 10.10 -22.55
N LEU A 59 2.78 10.04 -21.64
CA LEU A 59 2.47 11.14 -20.73
C LEU A 59 3.44 11.27 -19.54
N TYR A 60 4.53 10.50 -19.53
CA TYR A 60 5.56 10.49 -18.48
C TYR A 60 6.68 11.54 -18.67
N GLY A 61 6.53 12.45 -19.63
CA GLY A 61 7.52 13.51 -19.88
C GLY A 61 8.89 12.94 -20.24
N SER A 62 9.95 13.36 -19.51
CA SER A 62 11.32 12.86 -19.71
C SER A 62 11.68 11.65 -18.83
N MET A 63 10.72 11.09 -18.08
CA MET A 63 10.98 10.02 -17.12
C MET A 63 10.94 8.64 -17.76
N ASP A 64 11.84 8.35 -18.71
CA ASP A 64 11.88 7.06 -19.43
C ASP A 64 11.96 5.83 -18.50
N TRP A 65 12.57 5.99 -17.33
CA TRP A 65 12.62 4.93 -16.32
C TRP A 65 11.22 4.52 -15.80
N MET A 66 10.25 5.45 -15.82
CA MET A 66 8.87 5.23 -15.38
C MET A 66 8.11 4.35 -16.38
N ALA A 67 8.37 4.52 -17.68
CA ALA A 67 7.86 3.64 -18.72
C ALA A 67 8.52 2.24 -18.64
N ARG A 68 9.81 2.17 -18.33
CA ARG A 68 10.56 0.90 -18.22
C ARG A 68 10.18 0.05 -17.01
N HIS A 69 9.86 0.67 -15.88
CA HIS A 69 9.55 -0.02 -14.62
C HIS A 69 8.15 0.34 -14.09
N GLY A 70 7.21 0.64 -14.98
CA GLY A 70 5.86 1.08 -14.60
C GLY A 70 5.12 0.04 -13.74
N ASP A 71 5.32 -1.25 -14.02
CA ASP A 71 4.63 -2.34 -13.31
C ASP A 71 4.94 -2.38 -11.80
N LEU A 72 6.15 -1.99 -11.38
CA LEU A 72 6.54 -1.94 -9.95
C LEU A 72 5.70 -0.93 -9.14
N ARG A 73 5.01 0.00 -9.81
CA ARG A 73 4.15 1.01 -9.14
C ARG A 73 2.75 0.49 -8.86
N ALA A 74 2.31 -0.54 -9.58
CA ALA A 74 0.98 -1.11 -9.45
C ALA A 74 0.99 -2.46 -8.73
N ARG A 75 2.18 -3.06 -8.53
CA ARG A 75 2.34 -4.40 -7.96
C ARG A 75 3.08 -4.36 -6.62
N PRO A 76 2.39 -4.09 -5.51
CA PRO A 76 3.02 -4.03 -4.19
C PRO A 76 3.64 -5.37 -3.74
N GLY A 77 3.25 -6.49 -4.34
CA GLY A 77 3.80 -7.82 -4.03
C GLY A 77 5.16 -8.14 -4.64
N ASP A 78 5.67 -7.29 -5.56
CA ASP A 78 6.93 -7.52 -6.28
C ASP A 78 8.13 -6.79 -5.60
N LEU A 79 7.94 -6.24 -4.38
CA LEU A 79 8.93 -5.45 -3.63
C LEU A 79 9.68 -6.25 -2.55
#